data_AF-A0A957P1Q6-F1
#
_entry.id   AF-A0A957P1Q6-F1
#
_cell.length_a   1.000
_cell.length_b   1.000
_cell.length_c   1.000
_cell.angle_alpha   90.00
_cell.angle_beta   90.00
_cell.angle_gamma   90.00
#
_symmetry.space_group_name_H-M   'P 1'
#
loop_
_entity.id
_entity.type
_entity.pdbx_description
1 polymer ?
#
loop_
_entity_poly.entity_id
_entity_poly.type
_entity_poly.pdbx_seq_one_letter_code
_entity_poly.pdbx_strand_id
1 'polypeptide(L)'
;MIEQFEIDWEQQQVRCPQGKVTTNWNPGTDSSGSAVIYARFRRQDCHGCSARKLCTKSLSRRIGFRPRAQYMALQAARQRLHTEEGNLLYNRRVTSRAIMYQMFAVICTT
;
A
#
# COMPACT_ATOMS: atom_id res chain seq x y z
N MET A 1 -0.55 4.29 -3.89
CA MET A 1 -0.65 3.06 -3.07
C MET A 1 0.63 2.93 -2.24
N ILE A 2 0.61 2.35 -1.03
CA ILE A 2 1.83 2.23 -0.19
C ILE A 2 2.84 1.23 -0.76
N GLU A 3 2.39 0.31 -1.61
CA GLU A 3 3.21 -0.77 -2.18
C GLU A 3 4.35 -0.28 -3.08
N GLN A 4 4.29 0.99 -3.52
CA GLN A 4 5.36 1.65 -4.27
C GLN A 4 6.41 2.29 -3.35
N PHE A 5 6.25 2.20 -2.03
CA PHE A 5 7.17 2.78 -1.06
C PHE A 5 7.95 1.67 -0.36
N GLU A 6 9.26 1.86 -0.27
CA GLU A 6 10.15 0.93 0.42
C GLU A 6 10.20 1.30 1.90
N ILE A 7 9.93 0.33 2.77
CA ILE A 7 9.95 0.52 4.22
C ILE A 7 11.26 -0.06 4.77
N ASP A 8 12.12 0.80 5.27
CA ASP A 8 13.30 0.43 6.03
C ASP A 8 12.92 0.36 7.52
N TRP A 9 12.75 -0.85 8.02
CA TRP A 9 12.36 -1.10 9.41
C TRP A 9 13.49 -0.85 10.40
N GLU A 10 14.75 -1.05 9.98
CA GLU A 10 15.91 -0.91 10.85
C GLU A 10 16.23 0.57 11.07
N GLN A 11 16.21 1.36 10.00
CA GLN A 11 16.42 2.81 10.08
C GLN A 11 15.15 3.58 10.40
N GLN A 12 14.00 2.89 10.47
CA GLN A 12 12.69 3.49 10.71
C GLN A 12 12.40 4.62 9.71
N GLN A 13 12.54 4.32 8.43
CA GLN A 13 12.33 5.28 7.34
C GLN A 13 11.54 4.65 6.19
N VAL A 14 10.91 5.50 5.40
CA VAL A 14 10.24 5.09 4.17
C VAL A 14 10.81 5.87 3.00
N ARG A 15 11.21 5.17 1.94
CA ARG A 15 11.66 5.76 0.68
C ARG A 15 10.51 5.75 -0.33
N CYS A 16 10.33 6.87 -1.04
CA CYS A 16 9.36 6.96 -2.13
C CYS A 16 9.96 6.58 -3.49
N PRO A 17 9.13 6.33 -4.53
CA PRO A 17 9.62 6.03 -5.88
C PRO A 17 10.52 7.11 -6.50
N GLN A 18 10.49 8.33 -5.96
CA GLN A 18 11.32 9.45 -6.40
C GLN A 18 12.60 9.60 -5.55
N GLY A 19 12.93 8.58 -4.75
CA GLY A 19 14.16 8.49 -3.97
C GLY A 19 14.18 9.29 -2.67
N LYS A 20 13.15 10.10 -2.37
CA LYS A 20 13.06 10.88 -1.12
C LYS A 20 12.77 9.96 0.07
N VAL A 21 13.25 10.34 1.25
CA VAL A 21 13.07 9.60 2.51
C VAL A 21 12.23 10.39 3.51
N THR A 22 11.56 9.69 4.41
CA THR A 22 10.81 10.31 5.51
C THR A 22 11.73 10.86 6.58
N THR A 23 11.25 11.86 7.30
CA THR A 23 11.96 12.46 8.44
C THR A 23 11.31 12.22 9.77
N ASN A 24 10.15 11.61 9.76
CA ASN A 24 9.44 11.25 10.97
C ASN A 24 8.92 9.84 10.82
N TRP A 25 9.00 9.09 11.91
CA TRP A 25 8.48 7.75 12.08
C TRP A 25 7.82 7.68 13.44
N ASN A 26 6.50 7.62 13.45
CA ASN A 26 5.73 7.71 14.69
C ASN A 26 4.78 6.52 14.84
N PRO A 27 5.06 5.57 15.76
CA PRO A 27 4.09 4.58 16.19
C PRO A 27 2.88 5.26 16.84
N GLY A 28 1.70 4.66 16.68
CA GLY A 28 0.46 5.15 17.26
C GLY A 28 -0.68 4.17 17.03
N THR A 29 -1.91 4.68 17.18
CA THR A 29 -3.15 3.95 16.94
C THR A 29 -3.99 4.66 15.89
N ASP A 30 -4.70 3.88 15.08
CA ASP A 30 -5.72 4.42 14.17
C ASP A 30 -7.07 4.57 14.88
N SER A 31 -8.09 5.02 14.15
CA SER A 31 -9.43 5.25 14.69
C SER A 31 -10.14 3.98 15.17
N SER A 32 -9.68 2.79 14.76
CA SER A 32 -10.22 1.52 15.28
C SER A 32 -9.42 0.98 16.47
N GLY A 33 -8.47 1.75 16.99
CA GLY A 33 -7.58 1.33 18.07
C GLY A 33 -6.46 0.38 17.63
N SER A 34 -6.31 0.14 16.33
CA SER A 34 -5.29 -0.76 15.81
C SER A 34 -3.93 -0.08 15.73
N ALA A 35 -2.87 -0.81 16.05
CA ALA A 35 -1.51 -0.30 15.94
C ALA A 35 -1.18 0.12 14.50
N VAL A 36 -0.54 1.28 14.37
CA VAL A 36 -0.15 1.88 13.10
C VAL A 36 1.15 2.65 13.29
N ILE A 37 1.96 2.74 12.24
CA ILE A 37 3.12 3.60 12.16
C ILE A 37 2.83 4.65 11.09
N TYR A 38 3.06 5.91 11.45
CA TYR A 38 2.95 7.03 10.54
C TYR A 38 4.32 7.58 10.19
N ALA A 39 4.68 7.45 8.92
CA ALA A 39 5.89 8.06 8.38
C ALA A 39 5.56 9.32 7.57
N ARG A 40 6.36 10.38 7.71
CA ARG A 40 6.10 11.68 7.05
C ARG A 40 7.33 12.18 6.30
N PHE A 41 7.12 12.64 5.07
CA PHE A 41 8.14 13.28 4.25
C PHE A 41 8.30 14.76 4.59
N ARG A 42 9.50 15.34 4.38
CA ARG A 42 9.69 16.79 4.47
C ARG A 42 8.79 17.49 3.46
N ARG A 43 8.24 18.64 3.85
CA ARG A 43 7.42 19.46 2.95
C ARG A 43 8.22 19.90 1.71
N GLN A 44 9.48 20.29 1.89
CA GLN A 44 10.36 20.76 0.81
C GLN A 44 10.62 19.66 -0.23
N ASP A 45 10.90 18.43 0.21
CA ASP A 45 11.07 17.27 -0.69
C ASP A 45 9.82 16.99 -1.52
N CYS A 46 8.64 17.17 -0.93
CA CYS A 46 7.38 17.02 -1.63
C CYS A 46 7.02 18.23 -2.50
N HIS A 47 7.45 19.44 -2.15
CA HIS A 47 7.08 20.68 -2.85
C HIS A 47 7.80 20.78 -4.20
N GLY A 48 9.11 20.52 -4.23
CA GLY A 48 9.92 20.52 -5.46
C GLY A 48 9.83 19.25 -6.30
N CYS A 49 9.00 18.27 -5.91
CA CYS A 49 8.90 17.00 -6.61
C CYS A 49 7.98 17.10 -7.83
N SER A 50 8.48 16.72 -9.01
CA SER A 50 7.71 16.68 -10.26
C SER A 50 6.48 15.78 -10.17
N ALA A 51 6.60 14.64 -9.48
CA ALA A 51 5.51 13.69 -9.28
C ALA A 51 4.50 14.10 -8.18
N ARG A 52 4.66 15.28 -7.54
CA ARG A 52 3.81 15.73 -6.42
C ARG A 52 2.32 15.65 -6.74
N LYS A 53 1.92 16.14 -7.93
CA LYS A 53 0.52 16.17 -8.37
C LYS A 53 -0.12 14.77 -8.41
N LEU A 54 0.67 13.74 -8.71
CA LEU A 54 0.23 12.34 -8.73
C LEU A 54 0.36 11.68 -7.34
N CYS A 55 1.24 12.19 -6.48
CA CYS A 55 1.58 11.58 -5.19
C CYS A 55 0.69 12.05 -4.02
N THR A 56 0.41 13.35 -3.90
CA THR A 56 -0.39 13.90 -2.80
C THR A 56 -0.98 15.27 -3.12
N LYS A 57 -2.20 15.53 -2.63
CA LYS A 57 -2.82 16.87 -2.66
C LYS A 57 -2.47 17.72 -1.44
N SER A 58 -1.88 17.12 -0.39
CA SER A 58 -1.52 17.80 0.86
C SER A 58 -0.11 18.43 0.78
N LEU A 59 0.25 19.28 1.75
CA LEU A 59 1.57 19.93 1.81
C LEU A 59 2.75 18.94 1.76
N SER A 60 2.59 17.76 2.36
CA SER A 60 3.58 16.67 2.34
C SER A 60 2.88 15.33 2.36
N ARG A 61 3.50 14.30 1.78
CA ARG A 61 3.00 12.93 1.88
C ARG A 61 3.17 12.42 3.32
N ARG A 62 2.10 11.84 3.87
CA ARG A 62 2.10 11.02 5.10
C ARG A 62 1.64 9.62 4.70
N ILE A 63 2.27 8.60 5.27
CA ILE A 63 1.96 7.20 5.00
C ILE A 63 1.70 6.51 6.33
N GLY A 64 0.59 5.78 6.42
CA GLY A 64 0.27 4.91 7.54
C GLY A 64 0.42 3.44 7.14
N PHE A 65 1.05 2.64 7.98
CA PHE A 65 1.20 1.19 7.78
C PHE A 65 1.19 0.43 9.10
N ARG A 66 0.89 -0.87 9.03
CA ARG A 66 0.91 -1.73 10.22
C ARG A 66 2.35 -1.99 10.69
N PRO A 67 2.58 -2.24 11.99
CA PRO A 67 3.87 -2.69 12.50
C PRO A 67 4.41 -3.93 11.76
N ARG A 68 5.74 -4.12 11.76
CA ARG A 68 6.48 -5.09 10.93
C ARG A 68 5.82 -6.46 10.86
N ALA A 69 5.56 -7.09 12.00
CA ALA A 69 4.97 -8.43 12.04
C ALA A 69 3.60 -8.49 11.34
N GLN A 70 2.73 -7.52 11.62
CA GLN A 70 1.41 -7.42 11.01
C GLN A 70 1.48 -7.07 9.52
N TYR A 71 2.41 -6.19 9.14
CA TYR A 71 2.66 -5.86 7.73
C TYR A 71 3.09 -7.10 6.94
N MET A 72 4.07 -7.86 7.44
CA MET A 72 4.52 -9.09 6.80
C MET A 72 3.42 -10.14 6.73
N ALA A 73 2.63 -10.30 7.81
CA ALA A 73 1.49 -11.22 7.80
C ALA A 73 0.45 -10.85 6.74
N LEU A 74 0.14 -9.56 6.59
CA LEU A 74 -0.76 -9.06 5.53
C LEU A 74 -0.18 -9.30 4.14
N GLN A 75 1.13 -9.06 3.93
CA GLN A 75 1.76 -9.32 2.63
C GLN A 75 1.79 -10.81 2.30
N ALA A 76 2.12 -11.68 3.26
CA ALA A 76 2.07 -13.13 3.07
C ALA A 76 0.65 -13.63 2.81
N ALA A 77 -0.37 -13.04 3.44
CA ALA A 77 -1.76 -13.35 3.15
C ALA A 77 -2.15 -12.92 1.72
N ARG A 78 -1.73 -11.74 1.26
CA ARG A 78 -1.96 -11.27 -0.11
C ARG A 78 -1.30 -12.15 -1.15
N GLN A 79 -0.04 -12.55 -0.92
CA GLN A 79 0.67 -13.50 -1.79
C GLN A 79 -0.07 -14.82 -1.92
N ARG A 80 -0.59 -15.37 -0.81
CA ARG A 80 -1.42 -16.59 -0.81
C ARG A 80 -2.73 -16.43 -1.57
N LEU A 81 -3.37 -15.26 -1.51
CA LEU A 81 -4.60 -15.00 -2.27
C LEU A 81 -4.36 -14.77 -3.76
N HIS A 82 -3.14 -14.38 -4.14
CA HIS A 82 -2.73 -14.21 -5.53
C HIS A 82 -2.32 -15.52 -6.20
N THR A 83 -2.31 -16.65 -5.48
CA THR A 83 -2.19 -17.98 -6.09
C THR A 83 -3.54 -18.46 -6.61
N GLU A 84 -3.51 -19.29 -7.66
CA GLU A 84 -4.71 -19.84 -8.30
C GLU A 84 -5.63 -20.59 -7.31
N GLU A 85 -5.02 -21.29 -6.35
CA GLU A 85 -5.70 -21.98 -5.24
C GLU A 85 -6.37 -21.01 -4.25
N GLY A 86 -5.72 -19.89 -3.93
CA GLY A 86 -6.28 -18.85 -3.06
C GLY A 86 -7.47 -18.14 -3.69
N ASN A 87 -7.44 -17.95 -5.01
CA ASN A 87 -8.51 -17.34 -5.79
C ASN A 87 -9.79 -18.22 -5.77
N LEU A 88 -9.63 -19.54 -5.92
CA LEU A 88 -10.74 -20.50 -5.83
C LEU A 88 -11.37 -20.56 -4.43
N LEU A 89 -10.58 -20.48 -3.36
CA LEU A 89 -11.08 -20.45 -1.98
C LEU A 89 -11.77 -19.13 -1.62
N TYR A 90 -11.28 -18.00 -2.13
CA TYR A 90 -11.88 -16.68 -1.93
C TYR A 90 -13.25 -16.57 -2.63
N ASN A 91 -13.37 -17.12 -3.83
CA ASN A 91 -14.63 -17.16 -4.59
C ASN A 91 -15.74 -17.99 -3.93
N ARG A 92 -15.41 -18.85 -2.95
CA ARG A 92 -16.40 -19.68 -2.24
C ARG A 92 -17.16 -18.94 -1.13
N ARG A 93 -16.80 -17.69 -0.80
CA ARG A 93 -17.45 -16.86 0.25
C ARG A 93 -18.28 -15.68 -0.28
N VAL A 94 -18.49 -15.56 -1.60
CA VAL A 94 -19.36 -14.52 -2.14
C VAL A 94 -20.75 -15.12 -2.41
N THR A 95 -21.66 -14.89 -1.47
CA THR A 95 -23.10 -14.99 -1.73
C THR A 95 -23.48 -13.99 -2.83
N SER A 96 -23.59 -14.50 -4.06
CA SER A 96 -24.52 -14.10 -5.14
C SER A 96 -24.76 -12.60 -5.46
N ARG A 97 -23.77 -11.71 -5.32
CA ARG A 97 -23.85 -10.36 -5.94
C ARG A 97 -22.52 -9.84 -6.51
N ALA A 98 -21.75 -10.70 -7.16
CA ALA A 98 -20.57 -10.28 -7.92
C ALA A 98 -20.31 -11.16 -9.14
N ILE A 99 -21.36 -11.59 -9.86
CA ILE A 99 -21.19 -12.04 -11.24
C ILE A 99 -21.28 -10.80 -12.11
N MET A 100 -20.17 -10.08 -12.34
CA MET A 100 -20.10 -9.22 -13.53
C MET A 100 -18.72 -8.74 -13.99
N TYR A 101 -17.59 -9.37 -13.63
CA TYR A 101 -16.32 -9.01 -14.28
C TYR A 101 -15.43 -10.22 -14.55
N GLN A 102 -15.94 -11.15 -15.35
CA GLN A 102 -15.13 -11.88 -16.33
C GLN A 102 -15.87 -11.84 -17.66
N MET A 103 -15.63 -10.80 -18.47
CA MET A 103 -15.88 -10.87 -19.92
C MET A 103 -15.08 -9.78 -20.66
N PHE A 104 -14.14 -10.22 -21.50
CA PHE A 104 -13.43 -9.50 -22.59
C PHE A 104 -12.40 -8.40 -22.27
N ALA A 105 -11.12 -8.79 -22.27
CA ALA A 105 -10.06 -8.04 -22.94
C ALA A 105 -8.93 -8.98 -23.40
N VAL A 106 -9.28 -9.99 -24.20
CA VAL A 106 -8.33 -10.69 -25.08
C VAL A 106 -8.78 -10.38 -26.51
N ILE A 107 -8.40 -9.21 -27.02
CA ILE A 107 -8.47 -8.89 -28.45
C ILE A 107 -7.11 -8.31 -28.84
N CYS A 108 -6.15 -9.19 -29.10
CA CYS A 108 -4.97 -8.87 -29.92
C CYS A 108 -4.27 -10.15 -30.38
N THR A 109 -4.89 -10.89 -31.30
CA THR A 109 -4.21 -11.77 -32.27
C THR A 109 -5.14 -12.01 -33.43
N THR A 110 -4.69 -11.59 -34.62
CA THR A 110 -5.31 -11.62 -35.97
C THR A 110 -6.47 -10.68 -36.24
#